data_AF-A0A8H7WL76-F1
#
_entry.id   AF-A0A8H7WL76-F1
#
_cell.length_a   1.000
_cell.length_b   1.000
_cell.length_c   1.000
_cell.angle_alpha   90.00
_cell.angle_beta   90.00
_cell.angle_gamma   90.00
#
_symmetry.space_group_name_H-M   'P 1'
#
loop_
_entity.id
_entity.type
_entity.pdbx_description
1 polymer ?
#
loop_
_entity_poly.entity_id
_entity_poly.type
_entity_poly.pdbx_seq_one_letter_code
_entity_poly.pdbx_strand_id
1 'polypeptide(L)'
;RPDICKFYVRLSNLKRHGHATVTTYRPHTCPTSTHLGFKKRNAGWYIRDKFERDIARNKRLTVKDMQGRADVYHNMPNVGYMPMYRGRELVRERLDGNEGESFQLIPSYLEKLELMDPSTYTKLSLGPKMPDGRQRFQALFIALRSIITHSFHCVRWFFGLDGTHTRSRYGMTLLTCIGID
;
A
#
# COMPACT_ATOMS: atom_id res chain seq x y z
N ARG A 1 11.92 -30.28 2.01
CA ARG A 1 12.83 -31.10 1.20
C ARG A 1 14.21 -30.46 1.25
N PRO A 2 15.18 -31.04 1.99
CA PRO A 2 16.51 -30.44 2.22
C PRO A 2 17.29 -30.21 0.92
N ASP A 3 16.99 -31.02 -0.09
CA ASP A 3 17.43 -30.95 -1.48
C ASP A 3 16.92 -29.68 -2.21
N ILE A 4 15.73 -29.19 -1.88
CA ILE A 4 15.09 -28.04 -2.54
C ILE A 4 15.35 -26.73 -1.79
N CYS A 5 15.42 -26.77 -0.46
CA CYS A 5 15.55 -25.59 0.39
C CYS A 5 16.78 -25.70 1.29
N LYS A 6 17.79 -24.89 1.00
CA LYS A 6 19.02 -24.79 1.82
C LYS A 6 18.89 -23.81 2.99
N PHE A 7 17.67 -23.45 3.36
CA PHE A 7 17.41 -22.58 4.51
C PHE A 7 17.92 -23.23 5.78
N TYR A 8 18.66 -22.48 6.59
CA TYR A 8 19.00 -22.89 7.94
C TYR A 8 19.20 -21.66 8.82
N VAL A 9 18.90 -21.82 10.11
CA VAL A 9 19.15 -20.82 11.14
C VAL A 9 19.90 -21.51 12.26
N ARG A 10 21.04 -20.96 12.64
CA ARG A 10 21.82 -21.43 13.78
C ARG A 10 21.53 -20.53 14.97
N LEU A 11 21.05 -21.13 16.05
CA LEU A 11 20.88 -20.48 17.34
C LEU A 11 22.01 -20.88 18.26
N SER A 12 22.55 -19.95 19.04
CA SER A 12 23.49 -20.24 20.13
C SER A 12 22.98 -19.63 21.43
N ASN A 13 23.08 -20.38 22.53
CA ASN A 13 22.72 -19.86 23.84
C ASN A 13 23.86 -18.99 24.40
N LEU A 14 23.56 -17.77 24.83
CA LEU A 14 24.48 -17.04 25.68
C LEU A 14 24.48 -17.67 27.07
N LYS A 15 25.62 -18.26 27.45
CA LYS A 15 25.83 -18.98 28.72
C LYS A 15 25.46 -18.17 29.98
N ARG A 16 25.37 -16.83 29.92
CA ARG A 16 25.17 -15.96 31.09
C ARG A 16 23.77 -15.42 31.32
N HIS A 17 22.87 -15.42 30.33
CA HIS A 17 21.58 -14.71 30.46
C HIS A 17 20.34 -15.46 29.94
N GLY A 18 20.45 -16.75 29.58
CA GLY A 18 19.27 -17.53 29.16
C GLY A 18 18.65 -17.10 27.82
N HIS A 19 19.31 -16.22 27.06
CA HIS A 19 18.87 -15.78 25.74
C HIS A 19 19.59 -16.57 24.63
N ALA A 20 18.83 -16.96 23.60
CA ALA A 20 19.36 -17.53 22.37
C ALA A 20 19.57 -16.43 21.33
N THR A 21 20.74 -16.40 20.70
CA THR A 21 21.05 -15.49 19.59
C THR A 21 21.13 -16.23 18.27
N VAL A 22 20.67 -15.57 17.21
CA VAL A 22 20.87 -16.04 15.84
C VAL A 22 22.31 -15.76 15.44
N THR A 23 23.11 -16.81 15.26
CA THR A 23 24.54 -16.70 14.90
C THR A 23 24.77 -16.77 13.40
N THR A 24 23.96 -17.54 12.70
CA THR A 24 24.06 -17.68 11.25
C THR A 24 22.68 -17.91 10.68
N TYR A 25 22.40 -17.24 9.57
CA TYR A 25 21.12 -17.32 8.89
C TYR A 25 21.37 -17.44 7.40
N ARG A 26 20.78 -18.46 6.78
CA ARG A 26 20.70 -18.57 5.32
C ARG A 26 19.24 -18.43 4.88
N PRO A 27 18.89 -17.39 4.11
CA PRO A 27 17.52 -17.18 3.68
C PRO A 27 17.02 -18.28 2.74
N HIS A 28 15.69 -18.40 2.65
CA HIS A 28 15.04 -19.21 1.64
C HIS A 28 15.35 -18.65 0.25
N THR A 29 15.73 -19.54 -0.68
CA THR A 29 15.86 -19.23 -2.12
C THR A 29 14.80 -19.95 -2.95
N CYS A 30 13.95 -20.77 -2.32
CA CYS A 30 12.93 -21.55 -2.99
C CYS A 30 11.53 -20.95 -2.76
N PRO A 31 10.57 -21.21 -3.65
CA PRO A 31 9.18 -20.77 -3.47
C PRO A 31 8.56 -21.38 -2.22
N THR A 32 7.67 -20.64 -1.54
CA THR A 32 6.97 -21.12 -0.34
C THR A 32 6.15 -22.39 -0.58
N SER A 33 5.78 -22.67 -1.83
CA SER A 33 5.07 -23.89 -2.22
C SER A 33 5.87 -25.17 -1.99
N THR A 34 7.20 -25.09 -1.88
CA THR A 34 8.08 -26.25 -1.65
C THR A 34 8.31 -26.54 -0.16
N HIS A 35 7.79 -25.69 0.73
CA HIS A 35 7.96 -25.82 2.17
C HIS A 35 7.00 -26.85 2.76
N LEU A 36 7.45 -27.55 3.80
CA LEU A 36 6.61 -28.51 4.53
C LEU A 36 5.40 -27.80 5.14
N GLY A 37 4.21 -28.40 5.02
CA GLY A 37 2.98 -27.84 5.58
C GLY A 37 2.39 -26.67 4.77
N PHE A 38 2.92 -26.39 3.56
CA PHE A 38 2.32 -25.42 2.67
C PHE A 38 0.89 -25.83 2.28
N LYS A 39 -0.06 -24.92 2.49
CA LYS A 39 -1.46 -25.09 2.08
C LYS A 39 -1.76 -24.07 1.00
N LYS A 40 -1.99 -24.52 -0.24
CA LYS A 40 -2.30 -23.66 -1.39
C LYS A 40 -3.46 -22.69 -1.09
N ARG A 41 -4.49 -23.15 -0.37
CA ARG A 41 -5.63 -22.33 0.07
C ARG A 41 -5.27 -21.13 0.96
N ASN A 42 -4.10 -21.12 1.59
CA ASN A 42 -3.61 -20.03 2.43
C ASN A 42 -2.68 -19.08 1.66
N ALA A 43 -2.40 -19.35 0.39
CA ALA A 43 -1.52 -18.51 -0.41
C ALA A 43 -2.27 -17.30 -0.96
N GLY A 44 -1.69 -16.10 -0.81
CA GLY A 44 -2.32 -14.85 -1.25
C GLY A 44 -2.65 -14.85 -2.74
N TRP A 45 -1.75 -15.36 -3.59
CA TRP A 45 -1.98 -15.47 -5.03
C TRP A 45 -3.17 -16.37 -5.39
N TYR A 46 -3.42 -17.42 -4.61
CA TYR A 46 -4.51 -18.36 -4.85
C TYR A 46 -5.85 -17.78 -4.41
N ILE A 47 -5.87 -17.12 -3.25
CA ILE A 47 -7.06 -16.38 -2.79
C ILE A 47 -7.39 -15.24 -3.76
N ARG A 48 -6.37 -14.51 -4.24
CA ARG A 48 -6.53 -13.45 -5.23
C ARG A 48 -7.26 -13.95 -6.47
N ASP A 49 -6.78 -15.05 -7.05
CA ASP A 49 -7.38 -15.68 -8.24
C ASP A 49 -8.87 -16.04 -8.03
N LYS A 50 -9.22 -16.59 -6.85
CA LYS A 50 -10.60 -16.97 -6.55
C LYS A 50 -11.54 -15.80 -6.28
N PHE A 51 -11.06 -14.78 -5.59
CA PHE A 51 -11.89 -13.66 -5.12
C PHE A 51 -11.84 -12.41 -6.01
N GLU A 52 -11.12 -12.45 -7.13
CA GLU A 52 -10.98 -11.28 -8.00
C GLU A 52 -12.33 -10.75 -8.49
N ARG A 53 -13.19 -11.62 -9.00
CA ARG A 53 -14.53 -11.24 -9.47
C ARG A 53 -15.44 -10.76 -8.33
N ASP A 54 -15.34 -11.39 -7.16
CA ASP A 54 -16.13 -11.03 -5.98
C ASP A 54 -15.82 -9.59 -5.53
N ILE A 55 -14.53 -9.25 -5.45
CA ILE A 55 -14.07 -7.93 -5.00
C ILE A 55 -14.28 -6.88 -6.10
N ALA A 56 -14.10 -7.24 -7.37
CA ALA A 56 -14.36 -6.33 -8.48
C ALA A 56 -15.84 -5.88 -8.51
N ARG A 57 -16.77 -6.80 -8.20
CA ARG A 57 -18.21 -6.49 -8.09
C ARG A 57 -18.55 -5.72 -6.82
N ASN A 58 -17.87 -6.00 -5.71
CA ASN A 58 -18.09 -5.31 -4.45
C ASN A 58 -16.76 -5.00 -3.74
N LYS A 59 -16.24 -3.78 -3.94
CA LYS A 59 -15.00 -3.31 -3.31
C LYS A 59 -15.07 -3.22 -1.78
N ARG A 60 -16.28 -3.19 -1.21
CA ARG A 60 -16.53 -3.13 0.25
C ARG A 60 -16.54 -4.51 0.92
N LEU A 61 -16.35 -5.59 0.16
CA LEU A 61 -16.33 -6.95 0.69
C LEU A 61 -15.31 -7.10 1.83
N THR A 62 -15.79 -7.50 3.00
CA THR A 62 -14.93 -7.63 4.18
C THR A 62 -14.22 -8.98 4.18
N VAL A 63 -13.15 -9.10 4.98
CA VAL A 63 -12.42 -10.37 5.12
C VAL A 63 -13.33 -11.46 5.70
N LYS A 64 -14.25 -11.11 6.62
CA LYS A 64 -15.21 -12.05 7.19
C LYS A 64 -16.19 -12.56 6.14
N ASP A 65 -16.70 -11.68 5.28
CA ASP A 65 -17.57 -12.07 4.17
C ASP A 65 -16.84 -13.00 3.20
N MET A 66 -15.58 -12.71 2.91
CA MET A 66 -14.75 -13.58 2.09
C MET A 66 -14.56 -14.96 2.73
N GLN A 67 -14.34 -15.05 4.04
CA GLN A 67 -14.23 -16.34 4.75
C GLN A 67 -15.52 -17.15 4.65
N GLY A 68 -16.69 -16.51 4.80
CA GLY A 68 -17.98 -17.19 4.62
C GLY A 68 -18.18 -17.70 3.18
N ARG A 69 -17.82 -16.88 2.19
CA ARG A 69 -17.89 -17.27 0.77
C ARG A 69 -16.89 -18.33 0.37
N ALA A 70 -15.73 -18.38 1.02
CA ALA A 70 -14.64 -19.30 0.68
C ALA A 70 -15.08 -20.75 0.83
N ASP A 71 -15.83 -21.05 1.89
CA ASP A 71 -16.35 -22.39 2.14
C ASP A 71 -17.43 -22.76 1.12
N VAL A 72 -18.44 -21.89 0.95
CA VAL A 72 -19.63 -22.16 0.13
C VAL A 72 -19.34 -22.19 -1.37
N TYR A 73 -18.57 -21.22 -1.88
CA TYR A 73 -18.43 -21.01 -3.33
C TYR A 73 -17.08 -21.44 -3.89
N HIS A 74 -16.05 -21.54 -3.05
CA HIS A 74 -14.68 -21.77 -3.50
C HIS A 74 -14.06 -23.07 -2.96
N ASN A 75 -14.81 -23.89 -2.21
CA ASN A 75 -14.34 -25.12 -1.56
C ASN A 75 -13.05 -24.90 -0.74
N MET A 76 -13.00 -23.79 -0.01
CA MET A 76 -11.88 -23.34 0.79
C MET A 76 -12.27 -23.20 2.28
N PRO A 77 -12.56 -24.32 2.97
CA PRO A 77 -12.94 -24.28 4.37
C PRO A 77 -11.76 -23.86 5.26
N ASN A 78 -12.08 -23.18 6.37
CA ASN A 78 -11.15 -22.88 7.46
C ASN A 78 -9.89 -22.11 7.01
N VAL A 79 -10.04 -21.14 6.09
CA VAL A 79 -8.97 -20.20 5.74
C VAL A 79 -8.90 -19.10 6.80
N GLY A 80 -7.72 -18.92 7.39
CA GLY A 80 -7.51 -17.91 8.42
C GLY A 80 -7.66 -16.48 7.91
N TYR A 81 -7.86 -15.54 8.84
CA TYR A 81 -8.05 -14.12 8.52
C TYR A 81 -6.87 -13.53 7.74
N MET A 82 -5.64 -13.77 8.19
CA MET A 82 -4.44 -13.15 7.59
C MET A 82 -4.19 -13.58 6.13
N PRO A 83 -4.26 -14.87 5.76
CA PRO A 83 -4.27 -15.27 4.36
C PRO A 83 -5.32 -14.53 3.54
N MET A 84 -6.56 -14.50 4.02
CA MET A 84 -7.68 -13.90 3.31
C MET A 84 -7.50 -12.40 3.11
N TYR A 85 -7.06 -11.69 4.16
CA TYR A 85 -6.66 -10.29 4.10
C TYR A 85 -5.59 -10.05 3.03
N ARG A 86 -4.48 -10.81 3.06
CA ARG A 86 -3.40 -10.68 2.07
C ARG A 86 -3.90 -10.91 0.64
N GLY A 87 -4.73 -11.92 0.44
CA GLY A 87 -5.33 -12.19 -0.87
C GLY A 87 -6.22 -11.03 -1.34
N ARG A 88 -7.03 -10.45 -0.45
CA ARG A 88 -7.86 -9.27 -0.73
C ARG A 88 -7.02 -8.06 -1.11
N GLU A 89 -5.96 -7.77 -0.36
CA GLU A 89 -5.09 -6.62 -0.65
C GLU A 89 -4.38 -6.81 -2.01
N LEU A 90 -3.98 -8.03 -2.37
CA LEU A 90 -3.43 -8.31 -3.72
C LEU A 90 -4.46 -8.08 -4.84
N VAL A 91 -5.74 -8.36 -4.60
CA VAL A 91 -6.80 -8.05 -5.58
C VAL A 91 -7.01 -6.55 -5.69
N ARG A 92 -7.05 -5.85 -4.55
CA ARG A 92 -7.17 -4.38 -4.52
C ARG A 92 -6.02 -3.71 -5.25
N GLU A 93 -4.79 -4.13 -4.97
CA GLU A 93 -3.60 -3.63 -5.66
C GLU A 93 -3.67 -3.88 -7.17
N ARG A 94 -4.21 -5.02 -7.61
CA ARG A 94 -4.42 -5.30 -9.04
C ARG A 94 -5.49 -4.41 -9.67
N LEU A 95 -6.59 -4.13 -8.96
CA LEU A 95 -7.74 -3.38 -9.48
C LEU A 95 -7.54 -1.86 -9.42
N ASP A 96 -6.96 -1.37 -8.33
CA ASP A 96 -6.81 0.05 -8.02
C ASP A 96 -5.36 0.55 -8.25
N GLY A 97 -4.42 -0.36 -8.49
CA GLY A 97 -3.00 -0.06 -8.61
C GLY A 97 -2.26 -0.07 -7.28
N ASN A 98 -0.93 0.01 -7.36
CA ASN A 98 -0.09 0.16 -6.18
C ASN A 98 0.02 1.66 -5.81
N GLU A 99 -0.49 2.00 -4.63
CA GLU A 99 -0.43 3.37 -4.11
C GLU A 99 1.02 3.88 -3.98
N GLY A 100 1.95 3.02 -3.59
CA GLY A 100 3.38 3.33 -3.47
C GLY A 100 4.03 3.69 -4.81
N GLU A 101 3.68 2.97 -5.87
CA GLU A 101 4.16 3.24 -7.23
C GLU A 101 3.62 4.58 -7.77
N SER A 102 2.41 4.96 -7.34
CA SER A 102 1.78 6.22 -7.77
C SER A 102 2.56 7.46 -7.35
N PHE A 103 3.28 7.43 -6.21
CA PHE A 103 4.13 8.56 -5.79
C PHE A 103 5.29 8.83 -6.76
N GLN A 104 5.75 7.81 -7.49
CA GLN A 104 6.83 7.97 -8.49
C GLN A 104 6.36 8.77 -9.70
N LEU A 105 5.05 8.82 -9.94
CA LEU A 105 4.44 9.57 -11.04
C LEU A 105 4.20 11.05 -10.70
N ILE A 106 4.29 11.43 -9.43
CA ILE A 106 3.99 12.81 -9.00
C ILE A 106 4.90 13.83 -9.71
N PRO A 107 6.24 13.68 -9.74
CA PRO A 107 7.10 14.70 -10.36
C PRO A 107 6.76 14.97 -11.83
N SER A 108 6.56 13.91 -12.63
CA SER A 108 6.21 14.05 -14.04
C SER A 108 4.78 14.56 -14.27
N TYR A 109 3.88 14.29 -13.33
CA TYR A 109 2.54 14.88 -13.32
C TYR A 109 2.58 16.39 -13.07
N LEU A 110 3.37 16.85 -12.10
CA LEU A 110 3.51 18.29 -11.81
C LEU A 110 4.16 19.05 -12.95
N GLU A 111 5.22 18.49 -13.56
CA GLU A 111 5.86 19.07 -14.74
C GLU A 111 4.86 19.27 -15.89
N LYS A 112 3.98 18.28 -16.13
CA LYS A 112 2.92 18.41 -17.14
C LYS A 112 1.87 19.45 -16.77
N LEU A 113 1.50 19.55 -15.49
CA LEU A 113 0.56 20.58 -15.03
C LEU A 113 1.11 21.99 -15.28
N GLU A 114 2.38 22.22 -14.94
CA GLU A 114 3.07 23.50 -15.15
C GLU A 114 3.29 23.80 -16.64
N LEU A 115 3.52 22.78 -17.46
CA LEU A 115 3.65 22.95 -18.91
C LEU A 115 2.31 23.31 -19.59
N MET A 116 1.21 22.74 -19.11
CA MET A 116 -0.13 23.07 -19.63
C MET A 116 -0.58 24.47 -19.22
N ASP A 117 -0.24 24.89 -18.00
CA ASP A 117 -0.52 26.24 -17.51
C ASP A 117 0.64 26.72 -16.63
N PRO A 118 1.54 27.58 -17.17
CA PRO A 118 2.68 28.12 -16.44
C PRO A 118 2.31 28.96 -15.21
N SER A 119 1.04 29.34 -15.07
CA SER A 119 0.54 30.07 -13.89
C SER A 119 -0.04 29.16 -12.81
N THR A 120 -0.07 27.85 -13.03
CA THR A 120 -0.31 26.86 -11.98
C THR A 120 0.88 26.83 -11.03
N TYR A 121 0.62 26.90 -9.73
CA TYR A 121 1.65 26.81 -8.71
C TYR A 121 1.66 25.42 -8.09
N THR A 122 2.79 24.73 -8.16
CA THR A 122 2.98 23.45 -7.47
C THR A 122 4.18 23.48 -6.53
N LYS A 123 4.10 22.71 -5.45
CA LYS A 123 5.23 22.52 -4.52
C LYS A 123 5.25 21.09 -4.02
N LEU A 124 6.28 20.35 -4.41
CA LEU A 124 6.57 19.02 -3.89
C LEU A 124 7.63 19.08 -2.79
N SER A 125 7.35 18.46 -1.66
CA SER A 125 8.29 18.28 -0.56
C SER A 125 8.65 16.81 -0.41
N LEU A 126 9.95 16.52 -0.41
CA LEU A 126 10.52 15.19 -0.30
C LEU A 126 11.47 15.14 0.89
N GLY A 127 11.46 14.01 1.59
CA GLY A 127 12.39 13.74 2.68
C GLY A 127 13.83 13.52 2.20
N PRO A 128 14.75 13.29 3.16
CA PRO A 128 16.14 13.04 2.85
C PRO A 128 16.30 11.80 1.96
N LYS A 129 17.34 11.81 1.12
CA LYS A 129 17.72 10.64 0.31
C LYS A 129 18.08 9.47 1.21
N MET A 130 17.47 8.33 0.94
CA MET A 130 17.80 7.06 1.57
C MET A 130 19.07 6.46 0.93
N PRO A 131 19.73 5.47 1.57
CA PRO A 131 20.95 4.85 1.03
C PRO A 131 20.79 4.23 -0.37
N ASP A 132 19.57 3.85 -0.74
CA ASP A 132 19.23 3.32 -2.06
C ASP A 132 18.88 4.41 -3.09
N GLY A 133 19.12 5.68 -2.76
CA GLY A 133 18.87 6.83 -3.62
C GLY A 133 17.42 7.32 -3.65
N ARG A 134 16.48 6.60 -3.05
CA ARG A 134 15.06 6.98 -3.04
C ARG A 134 14.77 8.09 -2.03
N GLN A 135 13.76 8.91 -2.31
CA GLN A 135 13.24 9.90 -1.37
C GLN A 135 11.81 9.57 -0.99
N ARG A 136 11.46 9.87 0.26
CA ARG A 136 10.09 9.67 0.76
C ARG A 136 9.26 10.91 0.46
N PHE A 137 8.05 10.70 -0.04
CA PHE A 137 7.04 11.75 -0.13
C PHE A 137 6.76 12.34 1.25
N GLN A 138 6.67 13.67 1.36
CA GLN A 138 6.28 14.35 2.60
C GLN A 138 5.01 15.17 2.41
N ALA A 139 4.96 16.03 1.39
CA ALA A 139 3.82 16.87 1.12
C ALA A 139 3.77 17.29 -0.35
N LEU A 140 2.56 17.58 -0.82
CA LEU A 140 2.31 18.15 -2.14
C LEU A 140 1.28 19.28 -1.99
N PHE A 141 1.60 20.42 -2.56
CA PHE A 141 0.68 21.52 -2.76
C PHE A 141 0.47 21.78 -4.24
N ILE A 142 -0.78 21.92 -4.65
CA ILE A 142 -1.17 22.29 -6.02
C ILE A 142 -2.21 23.40 -5.93
N ALA A 143 -1.95 24.53 -6.57
CA ALA A 143 -2.90 25.60 -6.79
C ALA A 143 -2.97 25.89 -8.29
N LEU A 144 -4.05 25.40 -8.91
CA LEU A 144 -4.30 25.63 -10.34
C LEU A 144 -4.55 27.12 -10.59
N ARG A 145 -4.12 27.62 -11.76
CA ARG A 145 -4.34 29.02 -12.15
C ARG A 145 -5.78 29.45 -11.99
N SER A 146 -6.73 28.63 -12.44
CA SER A 146 -8.17 28.92 -12.35
C SER A 146 -8.61 29.17 -10.91
N ILE A 147 -8.15 28.35 -9.97
CA ILE A 147 -8.42 28.52 -8.53
C ILE A 147 -7.79 29.82 -8.06
N ILE A 148 -6.51 30.06 -8.36
CA ILE A 148 -5.81 31.28 -7.95
C ILE A 148 -6.57 32.52 -8.43
N THR A 149 -6.85 32.65 -9.73
CA THR A 149 -7.51 33.85 -10.27
C THR A 149 -8.94 34.01 -9.76
N HIS A 150 -9.75 32.95 -9.76
CA HIS A 150 -11.14 33.08 -9.32
C HIS A 150 -11.23 33.31 -7.82
N SER A 151 -10.44 32.62 -7.00
CA SER A 151 -10.49 32.78 -5.54
C SER A 151 -10.12 34.18 -5.09
N PHE A 152 -9.14 34.84 -5.72
CA PHE A 152 -8.76 36.21 -5.31
C PHE A 152 -9.75 37.29 -5.76
N HIS A 153 -10.54 37.04 -6.81
CA HIS A 153 -11.47 38.02 -7.37
C HIS A 153 -12.93 37.80 -6.96
N CYS A 154 -13.33 36.57 -6.67
CA CYS A 154 -14.73 36.20 -6.49
C CYS A 154 -15.05 35.66 -5.08
N VAL A 155 -14.06 35.51 -4.21
CA VAL A 155 -14.25 34.94 -2.87
C VAL A 155 -13.75 35.95 -1.84
N ARG A 156 -14.45 36.09 -0.70
CA ARG A 156 -13.96 36.91 0.40
C ARG A 156 -12.61 36.40 0.86
N TRP A 157 -11.81 37.30 1.39
CA TRP A 157 -10.49 37.00 1.97
C TRP A 157 -10.64 36.33 3.35
N PHE A 158 -11.45 35.28 3.40
CA PHE A 158 -11.68 34.43 4.54
C PHE A 158 -11.59 32.98 4.07
N PHE A 159 -10.56 32.29 4.54
CA PHE A 159 -10.24 30.93 4.12
C PHE A 159 -10.25 29.99 5.33
N GLY A 160 -10.98 28.88 5.21
CA GLY A 160 -10.93 27.76 6.14
C GLY A 160 -9.99 26.68 5.60
N LEU A 161 -9.18 26.09 6.49
CA LEU A 161 -8.39 24.90 6.18
C LEU A 161 -8.99 23.71 6.91
N ASP A 162 -9.33 22.66 6.16
CA ASP A 162 -9.77 21.38 6.71
C ASP A 162 -8.81 20.26 6.29
N GLY A 163 -8.64 19.28 7.18
CA GLY A 163 -7.74 18.15 7.00
C GLY A 163 -8.47 16.82 7.12
N THR A 164 -8.53 16.07 6.02
CA THR A 164 -9.14 14.74 6.00
C THR A 164 -8.06 13.65 6.01
N HIS A 165 -8.06 12.80 7.05
CA HIS A 165 -7.23 11.61 7.07
C HIS A 165 -7.72 10.58 6.03
N THR A 166 -6.83 10.18 5.14
CA THR A 166 -7.11 9.18 4.11
C THR A 166 -7.00 7.77 4.68
N ARG A 167 -7.74 6.82 4.09
CA ARG A 167 -7.58 5.38 4.36
C ARG A 167 -6.42 4.75 3.58
N SER A 168 -5.50 5.59 3.10
CA SER A 168 -4.24 5.23 2.46
C SER A 168 -3.45 4.25 3.33
N ARG A 169 -2.66 3.38 2.69
CA ARG A 169 -1.66 2.56 3.40
C ARG A 169 -0.63 3.42 4.15
N TYR A 170 -0.43 4.65 3.69
CA TYR A 170 0.55 5.60 4.23
C TYR A 170 -0.05 6.59 5.22
N GLY A 171 -1.36 6.50 5.53
CA GLY A 171 -2.00 7.36 6.52
C GLY A 171 -1.91 8.85 6.21
N MET A 172 -2.00 9.22 4.94
CA MET A 172 -1.86 10.60 4.50
C MET A 172 -3.02 11.48 4.96
N THR A 173 -2.79 12.78 5.04
CA THR A 173 -3.82 13.80 5.27
C THR A 173 -3.99 14.63 4.01
N LEU A 174 -5.22 14.73 3.50
CA LEU A 174 -5.58 15.66 2.45
C LEU A 174 -5.99 16.99 3.09
N LEU A 175 -5.23 18.05 2.83
CA LEU A 175 -5.55 19.40 3.26
C LEU A 175 -6.31 20.12 2.14
N THR A 176 -7.46 20.71 2.48
CA THR A 176 -8.26 21.51 1.55
C THR A 176 -8.45 22.92 2.10
N CYS A 177 -8.20 23.91 1.25
CA CYS A 177 -8.51 25.31 1.52
C CYS A 177 -9.86 25.65 0.90
N ILE A 178 -10.80 26.16 1.69
CA ILE A 178 -12.15 26.52 1.28
C ILE A 178 -12.35 28.00 1.55
N GLY A 179 -12.70 28.75 0.51
CA GLY A 179 -13.11 30.15 0.62
C GLY A 179 -14.64 30.28 0.72
N ILE A 180 -15.10 31.37 1.31
CA ILE A 180 -16.53 31.71 1.42
C ILE A 180 -16.81 32.97 0.60
N ASP A 181 -17.80 32.91 -0.29
CA ASP A 181 -18.34 34.04 -1.05
C ASP A 181 -19.27 34.94 -0.20
#